data_AF-A0A380DQC8-F1
#
_entry.id   AF-A0A380DQC8-F1
#
_cell.length_a   1.000
_cell.length_b   1.000
_cell.length_c   1.000
_cell.angle_alpha   90.00
_cell.angle_beta   90.00
_cell.angle_gamma   90.00
#
_symmetry.space_group_name_H-M   'P 1'
#
loop_
_entity.id
_entity.type
_entity.pdbx_description
1 polymer ?
#
loop_
_entity_poly.entity_id
_entity_poly.type
_entity_poly.pdbx_seq_one_letter_code
_entity_poly.pdbx_strand_id
1 'polypeptide(L)'
;MTIETNGKNMESRGLVLYVDRNTRTTKGEFIVRELWEDKKGYSRSKEKEYPVKMEHNKIIPTKPIADDKLRKEIENFKFFVQYGDFKDINDYKDGDISYNPNVPSYSAEYQLSNNDYNVKQLRKRYDIPTKKAPKLIIKGDGDLKGSSIGHKNLEFSFVTSKEENVYFTDSINFKPTERDK
;
A
#
# COMPACT_ATOMS: atom_id res chain seq x y z
N MET A 1 2.91 -3.96 0.44
CA MET A 1 2.43 -5.37 0.48
C MET A 1 2.67 -5.89 1.88
N THR A 2 1.67 -6.52 2.48
CA THR A 2 1.77 -7.16 3.80
C THR A 2 1.41 -8.63 3.67
N ILE A 3 2.26 -9.49 4.23
CA ILE A 3 2.10 -10.94 4.22
C ILE A 3 2.35 -11.46 5.64
N GLU A 4 1.31 -12.02 6.22
CA GLU A 4 1.34 -12.82 7.43
C GLU A 4 0.70 -14.16 7.12
N THR A 5 1.47 -15.24 7.21
CA THR A 5 0.97 -16.60 7.04
C THR A 5 1.05 -17.32 8.37
N ASN A 6 0.16 -18.30 8.60
CA ASN A 6 0.10 -19.04 9.84
C ASN A 6 1.48 -19.55 10.31
N GLY A 7 1.84 -19.20 11.55
CA GLY A 7 3.10 -19.59 12.19
C GLY A 7 4.35 -18.85 11.71
N LYS A 8 4.21 -17.79 10.91
CA LYS A 8 5.33 -16.92 10.49
C LYS A 8 5.12 -15.49 10.95
N ASN A 9 6.20 -14.75 11.06
CA ASN A 9 6.18 -13.31 11.32
C ASN A 9 5.43 -12.60 10.18
N MET A 10 4.69 -11.55 10.52
CA MET A 10 4.11 -10.65 9.53
C MET A 10 5.24 -9.77 8.96
N GLU A 11 5.37 -9.77 7.64
CA GLU A 11 6.32 -8.91 6.94
C GLU A 11 5.56 -7.95 6.04
N SER A 12 5.95 -6.68 6.06
CA SER A 12 5.46 -5.65 5.17
C SER A 12 6.60 -4.90 4.50
N ARG A 13 6.47 -4.70 3.19
CA ARG A 13 7.38 -3.93 2.36
C ARG A 13 6.62 -2.91 1.54
N GLY A 14 7.11 -1.68 1.51
CA GLY A 14 6.49 -0.58 0.77
C GLY A 14 7.45 0.57 0.54
N LEU A 15 7.05 1.51 -0.32
CA LEU A 15 7.80 2.73 -0.60
C LEU A 15 6.86 3.91 -0.44
N VAL A 16 7.31 4.97 0.21
CA VAL A 16 6.62 6.26 0.27
C VAL A 16 7.46 7.30 -0.46
N LEU A 17 6.83 8.12 -1.31
CA LEU A 17 7.47 9.28 -1.93
C LEU A 17 6.67 10.55 -1.63
N TYR A 18 7.42 11.59 -1.29
CA TYR A 18 6.95 12.96 -1.17
C TYR A 18 7.37 13.72 -2.43
N VAL A 19 6.41 13.93 -3.34
CA VAL A 19 6.60 14.66 -4.60
C VAL A 19 6.30 16.13 -4.36
N ASP A 20 7.33 16.93 -4.14
CA ASP A 20 7.18 18.37 -3.92
C ASP A 20 7.12 19.12 -5.25
N ARG A 21 5.94 19.68 -5.53
CA ARG A 21 5.68 20.45 -6.76
C ARG A 21 6.35 21.83 -6.76
N ASN A 22 6.68 22.39 -5.58
CA ASN A 22 7.32 23.70 -5.46
C ASN A 22 8.80 23.60 -5.80
N THR A 23 9.52 22.68 -5.16
CA THR A 23 10.96 22.47 -5.40
C THR A 23 11.25 21.58 -6.62
N ARG A 24 10.22 20.89 -7.15
CA ARG A 24 10.36 19.87 -8.20
C ARG A 24 11.30 18.74 -7.79
N THR A 25 11.38 18.46 -6.49
CA THR A 25 12.17 17.36 -5.94
C THR A 25 11.26 16.25 -5.42
N THR A 26 11.77 15.02 -5.39
CA THR A 26 11.04 13.88 -4.83
C THR A 26 11.98 13.07 -3.94
N LYS A 27 11.58 12.90 -2.68
CA LYS A 27 12.32 12.14 -1.67
C LYS A 27 11.37 11.17 -0.97
N GLY A 28 11.90 10.20 -0.26
CA GLY A 28 11.12 9.36 0.65
C GLY A 28 11.90 8.15 1.10
N GLU A 29 11.19 7.11 1.52
CA GLU A 29 11.77 5.93 2.12
C GLU A 29 11.16 4.65 1.55
N PHE A 30 12.01 3.66 1.31
CA PHE A 30 11.57 2.26 1.26
C PHE A 30 11.58 1.69 2.67
N ILE A 31 10.48 1.05 3.07
CA ILE A 31 10.23 0.63 4.44
C ILE A 31 10.04 -0.89 4.45
N VAL A 32 10.82 -1.57 5.29
CA VAL A 32 10.66 -2.98 5.63
C VAL A 32 10.28 -3.07 7.10
N ARG A 33 9.09 -3.58 7.38
CA ARG A 33 8.59 -3.77 8.73
C ARG A 33 8.25 -5.24 8.97
N GLU A 34 8.76 -5.77 10.07
CA GLU A 34 8.49 -7.12 10.56
C GLU A 34 7.77 -7.02 11.90
N LEU A 35 6.74 -7.82 12.09
CA LEU A 35 5.96 -7.93 13.33
C LEU A 35 5.89 -9.41 13.74
N TRP A 36 6.16 -9.70 15.01
CA TRP A 36 6.16 -11.05 15.55
C TRP A 36 5.68 -11.09 17.00
N GLU A 37 5.29 -12.26 17.48
CA GLU A 37 4.98 -12.49 18.89
C GLU A 37 6.20 -13.07 19.60
N ASP A 38 6.58 -12.50 20.76
CA ASP A 38 7.65 -13.07 21.58
C ASP A 38 7.17 -14.26 22.42
N LYS A 39 8.09 -14.98 23.07
CA LYS A 39 7.77 -16.17 23.88
C LYS A 39 6.79 -15.92 25.04
N LYS A 40 6.54 -14.66 25.40
CA LYS A 40 5.62 -14.25 26.46
C LYS A 40 4.26 -13.79 25.92
N GLY A 41 4.04 -13.88 24.60
CA GLY A 41 2.81 -13.45 23.96
C GLY A 41 2.74 -11.96 23.64
N TYR A 42 3.85 -11.21 23.75
CA TYR A 42 3.85 -9.79 23.42
C TYR A 42 4.21 -9.55 21.96
N SER A 43 3.44 -8.70 21.30
CA SER A 43 3.77 -8.22 19.95
C SER A 43 5.03 -7.37 19.96
N ARG A 44 5.92 -7.65 19.02
CA ARG A 44 7.17 -6.94 18.76
C ARG A 44 7.21 -6.52 17.32
N SER A 45 7.78 -5.34 17.05
CA SER A 45 8.00 -4.85 15.70
C SER A 45 9.43 -4.39 15.51
N LYS A 46 9.88 -4.50 14.27
CA LYS A 46 11.13 -3.91 13.80
C LYS A 46 10.87 -3.26 12.46
N GLU A 47 11.34 -2.03 12.33
CA GLU A 47 11.26 -1.26 11.10
C GLU A 47 12.67 -0.88 10.63
N LYS A 48 12.88 -0.96 9.32
CA LYS A 48 14.07 -0.46 8.66
C LYS A 48 13.64 0.41 7.49
N GLU A 49 14.18 1.62 7.46
CA GLU A 49 13.94 2.60 6.42
C GLU A 49 15.20 2.80 5.57
N TYR A 50 15.02 2.88 4.27
CA TYR A 50 16.06 3.10 3.29
C TYR A 50 15.73 4.38 2.52
N PRO A 51 16.46 5.48 2.74
CA PRO A 51 16.14 6.74 2.11
C PRO A 51 16.42 6.67 0.60
N VAL A 52 15.49 7.22 -0.17
CA VAL A 52 15.51 7.24 -1.63
C VAL A 52 15.15 8.64 -2.15
N LYS A 53 15.56 8.90 -3.39
CA LYS A 53 15.05 10.01 -4.19
C LYS A 53 14.50 9.48 -5.51
N MET A 54 13.63 10.24 -6.16
CA MET A 54 13.15 9.93 -7.50
C MET A 54 13.59 11.00 -8.49
N GLU A 55 14.28 10.57 -9.55
CA GLU A 55 14.75 11.43 -10.64
C GLU A 55 14.47 10.73 -11.98
N HIS A 56 13.90 11.46 -12.94
CA HIS A 56 13.59 10.92 -14.28
C HIS A 56 12.83 9.57 -14.22
N ASN A 57 11.86 9.45 -13.31
CA ASN A 57 11.05 8.24 -13.06
C ASN A 57 11.85 7.00 -12.60
N LYS A 58 13.04 7.22 -12.01
CA LYS A 58 13.88 6.17 -11.41
C LYS A 58 14.02 6.40 -9.91
N ILE A 59 13.89 5.33 -9.14
CA ILE A 59 14.13 5.33 -7.69
C ILE A 59 15.63 5.11 -7.46
N ILE A 60 16.25 5.99 -6.68
CA ILE A 60 17.68 5.99 -6.41
C ILE A 60 17.89 6.00 -4.89
N PRO A 61 18.49 4.94 -4.29
CA PRO A 61 18.91 4.97 -2.90
C PRO A 61 19.89 6.11 -2.62
N THR A 62 19.68 6.87 -1.55
CA THR A 62 20.59 7.98 -1.18
C THR A 62 21.69 7.56 -0.21
N LYS A 63 21.58 6.34 0.34
CA LYS A 63 22.61 5.71 1.20
C LYS A 63 23.02 4.36 0.61
N PRO A 64 24.27 3.91 0.86
CA PRO A 64 24.72 2.59 0.43
C PRO A 64 23.86 1.46 1.02
N ILE A 65 23.55 0.46 0.20
CA ILE A 65 22.83 -0.76 0.60
C ILE A 65 23.71 -1.96 0.24
N ALA A 66 24.18 -2.68 1.25
CA ALA A 66 25.10 -3.81 1.06
C ALA A 66 24.40 -5.04 0.45
N ASP A 67 23.12 -5.23 0.71
CA ASP A 67 22.32 -6.31 0.13
C ASP A 67 21.89 -5.96 -1.30
N ASP A 68 22.51 -6.61 -2.28
CA ASP A 68 22.22 -6.42 -3.71
C ASP A 68 20.78 -6.79 -4.09
N LYS A 69 20.17 -7.77 -3.41
CA LYS A 69 18.78 -8.16 -3.69
C LYS A 69 17.84 -7.03 -3.26
N LEU A 70 18.05 -6.50 -2.06
CA LEU A 70 17.28 -5.37 -1.54
C LEU A 70 17.50 -4.10 -2.38
N ARG A 71 18.75 -3.81 -2.75
CA ARG A 71 19.06 -2.66 -3.61
C ARG A 71 18.31 -2.74 -4.94
N LYS A 72 18.33 -3.90 -5.60
CA LYS A 72 17.58 -4.14 -6.85
C LYS A 72 16.07 -4.07 -6.65
N GLU A 73 15.55 -4.54 -5.52
CA GLU A 73 14.13 -4.41 -5.18
C GLU A 73 13.70 -2.94 -5.12
N ILE A 74 14.50 -2.08 -4.49
CA ILE A 74 14.26 -0.64 -4.37
C ILE A 74 14.38 0.06 -5.73
N GLU A 75 15.47 -0.19 -6.46
CA GLU A 75 15.73 0.44 -7.77
C GLU A 75 14.67 0.07 -8.82
N ASN A 76 14.14 -1.16 -8.77
CA ASN A 76 13.11 -1.65 -9.68
C ASN A 76 11.68 -1.46 -9.15
N PHE A 77 11.51 -0.83 -7.98
CA PHE A 77 10.20 -0.65 -7.38
C PHE A 77 9.27 0.12 -8.32
N LYS A 78 8.03 -0.34 -8.40
CA LYS A 78 6.94 0.35 -9.10
C LYS A 78 5.78 0.54 -8.15
N PHE A 79 5.32 1.77 -8.04
CA PHE A 79 4.08 2.10 -7.35
C PHE A 79 2.90 1.53 -8.11
N PHE A 80 1.83 1.17 -7.39
CA PHE A 80 0.65 0.60 -8.02
C PHE A 80 -0.01 1.57 -9.00
N VAL A 81 0.00 2.88 -8.72
CA VAL A 81 -0.42 3.91 -9.71
C VAL A 81 0.30 3.82 -11.06
N GLN A 82 1.51 3.26 -11.13
CA GLN A 82 2.28 3.19 -12.37
C GLN A 82 1.87 2.01 -13.27
N TYR A 83 1.05 1.08 -12.78
CA TYR A 83 0.66 -0.11 -13.54
C TYR A 83 -0.76 -0.63 -13.28
N GLY A 84 -1.44 -0.13 -12.25
CA GLY A 84 -2.83 -0.43 -11.94
C GLY A 84 -3.77 0.25 -12.93
N ASP A 85 -4.84 -0.45 -13.29
CA ASP A 85 -5.82 0.01 -14.25
C ASP A 85 -7.21 -0.48 -13.82
N PHE A 86 -8.14 0.45 -13.61
CA PHE A 86 -9.47 0.15 -13.09
C PHE A 86 -10.52 0.33 -14.18
N LYS A 87 -11.58 -0.47 -14.07
CA LYS A 87 -12.81 -0.20 -14.79
C LYS A 87 -13.52 1.01 -14.18
N ASP A 88 -14.59 1.46 -14.81
CA ASP A 88 -15.50 2.38 -14.13
C ASP A 88 -16.01 1.75 -12.83
N ILE A 89 -16.17 2.56 -11.78
CA ILE A 89 -16.58 2.05 -10.47
C ILE A 89 -17.95 1.37 -10.53
N ASN A 90 -18.83 1.79 -11.46
CA ASN A 90 -20.15 1.21 -11.65
C ASN A 90 -20.12 -0.14 -12.39
N ASP A 91 -19.00 -0.51 -13.01
CA ASP A 91 -18.83 -1.82 -13.67
C ASP A 91 -18.51 -2.95 -12.66
N TYR A 92 -18.16 -2.60 -11.42
CA TYR A 92 -18.02 -3.58 -10.34
C TYR A 92 -19.39 -3.94 -9.79
N LYS A 93 -19.70 -5.24 -9.80
CA LYS A 93 -20.98 -5.78 -9.34
C LYS A 93 -20.96 -6.04 -7.83
N ASP A 94 -22.15 -5.99 -7.23
CA ASP A 94 -22.40 -6.42 -5.86
C ASP A 94 -21.51 -5.73 -4.82
N GLY A 95 -21.32 -4.41 -5.00
CA GLY A 95 -20.55 -3.59 -4.08
C GLY A 95 -21.25 -3.40 -2.74
N ASP A 96 -20.53 -3.62 -1.65
CA ASP A 96 -20.98 -3.26 -0.30
C ASP A 96 -20.51 -1.84 0.02
N ILE A 97 -21.46 -0.91 0.15
CA ILE A 97 -21.20 0.52 0.34
C ILE A 97 -21.59 0.92 1.75
N SER A 98 -20.63 1.50 2.47
CA SER A 98 -20.84 1.99 3.84
C SER A 98 -20.59 3.49 3.94
N TYR A 99 -21.34 4.16 4.82
CA TYR A 99 -21.15 5.56 5.15
C TYR A 99 -21.39 5.79 6.65
N ASN A 100 -20.41 6.37 7.33
CA ASN A 100 -20.50 6.81 8.71
C ASN A 100 -20.43 8.35 8.77
N PRO A 101 -21.57 9.04 8.95
CA PRO A 101 -21.62 10.51 8.98
C PRO A 101 -20.98 11.13 10.22
N ASN A 102 -20.79 10.39 11.31
CA ASN A 102 -20.20 10.92 12.54
C ASN A 102 -18.67 11.11 12.43
N VAL A 103 -18.02 10.30 11.59
CA VAL A 103 -16.57 10.36 11.29
C VAL A 103 -16.30 11.01 9.92
N PRO A 104 -17.34 11.51 9.26
CA PRO A 104 -17.54 11.41 7.80
C PRO A 104 -16.58 10.46 7.07
N SER A 105 -16.80 9.15 7.21
CA SER A 105 -16.05 8.12 6.47
C SER A 105 -16.95 7.28 5.58
N TYR A 106 -16.41 6.81 4.47
CA TYR A 106 -17.11 5.99 3.49
C TYR A 106 -16.22 4.87 2.99
N SER A 107 -16.84 3.74 2.64
CA SER A 107 -16.14 2.66 1.98
C SER A 107 -16.97 2.00 0.91
N ALA A 108 -16.31 1.41 -0.08
CA ALA A 108 -16.91 0.50 -1.03
C ALA A 108 -16.05 -0.77 -1.10
N GLU A 109 -16.68 -1.93 -0.95
CA GLU A 109 -16.03 -3.24 -0.99
C GLU A 109 -16.59 -4.06 -2.16
N TYR A 110 -15.70 -4.65 -2.96
CA TYR A 110 -16.06 -5.46 -4.12
C TYR A 110 -15.26 -6.76 -4.14
N GLN A 111 -15.92 -7.90 -4.29
CA GLN A 111 -15.23 -9.16 -4.50
C GLN A 111 -14.66 -9.21 -5.93
N LEU A 112 -13.33 -9.33 -6.06
CA LEU A 112 -12.69 -9.47 -7.36
C LEU A 112 -12.53 -10.94 -7.77
N SER A 113 -12.25 -11.14 -9.05
CA SER A 113 -11.81 -12.42 -9.61
C SER A 113 -10.28 -12.47 -9.72
N ASN A 114 -9.68 -13.67 -9.64
CA ASN A 114 -8.27 -13.86 -9.99
C ASN A 114 -7.96 -13.54 -11.47
N ASN A 115 -8.99 -13.42 -12.32
CA ASN A 115 -8.83 -13.00 -13.71
C ASN A 115 -8.74 -11.48 -13.89
N ASP A 116 -9.04 -10.70 -12.85
CA ASP A 116 -8.91 -9.24 -12.85
C ASP A 116 -7.47 -8.80 -13.19
N TYR A 117 -7.34 -7.72 -13.96
CA TYR A 117 -6.06 -7.22 -14.43
C TYR A 117 -5.14 -6.82 -13.27
N ASN A 118 -5.65 -6.08 -12.28
CA ASN A 118 -4.86 -5.62 -11.14
C ASN A 118 -4.44 -6.79 -10.25
N VAL A 119 -5.33 -7.77 -10.06
CA VAL A 119 -5.01 -8.98 -9.30
C VAL A 119 -3.87 -9.75 -9.97
N LYS A 120 -3.88 -9.88 -11.30
CA LYS A 120 -2.77 -10.50 -12.06
C LYS A 120 -1.47 -9.70 -11.93
N GLN A 121 -1.53 -8.38 -11.99
CA GLN A 121 -0.34 -7.53 -11.82
C GLN A 121 0.28 -7.71 -10.42
N LEU A 122 -0.53 -7.71 -9.37
CA LEU A 122 -0.06 -7.94 -8.00
C LEU A 122 0.61 -9.32 -7.86
N ARG A 123 -0.02 -10.39 -8.36
CA ARG A 123 0.54 -11.74 -8.32
C ARG A 123 1.81 -11.92 -9.17
N LYS A 124 2.00 -11.11 -10.21
CA LYS A 124 3.24 -11.11 -11.01
C LYS A 124 4.42 -10.45 -10.27
N ARG A 125 4.12 -9.51 -9.37
CA ARG A 125 5.11 -8.66 -8.69
C ARG A 125 5.44 -9.11 -7.28
N TYR A 126 4.48 -9.73 -6.62
CA TYR A 126 4.60 -10.20 -5.25
C TYR A 126 4.34 -11.70 -5.19
N ASP A 127 5.12 -12.41 -4.38
CA ASP A 127 4.86 -13.81 -4.05
C ASP A 127 3.73 -13.87 -3.02
N ILE A 128 2.48 -13.87 -3.51
CA ILE A 128 1.27 -13.85 -2.69
C ILE A 128 0.90 -15.31 -2.33
N PRO A 129 1.06 -15.76 -1.06
CA PRO A 129 1.02 -17.17 -0.68
C PRO A 129 -0.40 -17.73 -0.53
N THR A 130 -1.34 -17.28 -1.36
CA THR A 130 -2.74 -17.73 -1.34
C THR A 130 -3.35 -17.69 -2.74
N LYS A 131 -4.19 -18.67 -3.05
CA LYS A 131 -4.92 -18.73 -4.33
C LYS A 131 -6.27 -17.98 -4.29
N LYS A 132 -6.69 -17.48 -3.12
CA LYS A 132 -7.97 -16.78 -2.96
C LYS A 132 -7.98 -15.47 -3.75
N ALA A 133 -9.10 -15.16 -4.38
CA ALA A 133 -9.27 -13.88 -5.07
C ALA A 133 -9.52 -12.78 -4.02
N PRO A 134 -8.91 -11.60 -4.16
CA PRO A 134 -9.03 -10.57 -3.14
C PRO A 134 -10.36 -9.82 -3.22
N LYS A 135 -10.69 -9.14 -2.13
CA LYS A 135 -11.65 -8.04 -2.10
C LYS A 135 -10.92 -6.72 -2.40
N LEU A 136 -11.51 -5.89 -3.26
CA LEU A 136 -11.11 -4.51 -3.44
C LEU A 136 -11.86 -3.66 -2.42
N ILE A 137 -11.14 -2.95 -1.58
CA ILE A 137 -11.73 -2.07 -0.56
C ILE A 137 -11.23 -0.66 -0.83
N ILE A 138 -12.15 0.25 -1.15
CA ILE A 138 -11.90 1.67 -1.33
C ILE A 138 -12.37 2.36 -0.07
N LYS A 139 -11.49 3.09 0.62
CA LYS A 139 -11.81 3.82 1.84
C LYS A 139 -11.53 5.30 1.64
N GLY A 140 -12.45 6.13 2.13
CA GLY A 140 -12.28 7.57 2.18
C GLY A 140 -12.78 8.16 3.49
N ASP A 141 -12.20 9.29 3.87
CA ASP A 141 -12.67 10.13 4.97
C ASP A 141 -12.75 11.61 4.56
N GLY A 142 -13.44 12.39 5.39
CA GLY A 142 -13.66 13.82 5.16
C GLY A 142 -14.89 14.11 4.29
N ASP A 143 -15.02 15.37 3.87
CA ASP A 143 -16.15 15.81 3.04
C ASP A 143 -16.18 15.01 1.72
N LEU A 144 -17.32 14.37 1.45
CA LEU A 144 -17.62 13.62 0.21
C LEU A 144 -17.42 14.48 -1.04
N LYS A 145 -17.65 15.79 -0.96
CA LYS A 145 -17.41 16.73 -2.06
C LYS A 145 -15.93 17.03 -2.30
N GLY A 146 -15.05 16.49 -1.45
CA GLY A 146 -13.60 16.62 -1.54
C GLY A 146 -13.10 17.81 -0.72
N SER A 147 -12.76 17.58 0.55
CA SER A 147 -11.84 18.47 1.24
C SER A 147 -10.41 18.18 0.78
N SER A 148 -9.54 19.19 0.76
CA SER A 148 -8.12 19.07 0.42
C SER A 148 -7.30 18.20 1.39
N ILE A 149 -7.95 17.59 2.40
CA ILE A 149 -7.33 16.94 3.55
C ILE A 149 -7.78 15.48 3.71
N GLY A 150 -8.87 15.05 3.05
CA GLY A 150 -9.36 13.67 3.16
C GLY A 150 -8.37 12.63 2.63
N HIS A 151 -8.28 11.50 3.30
CA HIS A 151 -7.46 10.36 2.88
C HIS A 151 -8.26 9.46 1.96
N LYS A 152 -7.68 9.11 0.81
CA LYS A 152 -8.25 8.09 -0.09
C LYS A 152 -7.26 6.95 -0.23
N ASN A 153 -7.66 5.80 0.28
CA ASN A 153 -6.83 4.61 0.34
C ASN A 153 -7.54 3.46 -0.37
N LEU A 154 -6.74 2.64 -1.04
CA LEU A 154 -7.16 1.41 -1.68
C LEU A 154 -6.51 0.23 -0.97
N GLU A 155 -7.25 -0.87 -0.84
CA GLU A 155 -6.74 -2.14 -0.34
C GLU A 155 -7.22 -3.31 -1.22
N PHE A 156 -6.31 -4.23 -1.54
CA PHE A 156 -6.64 -5.57 -2.03
C PHE A 156 -6.44 -6.56 -0.88
N SER A 157 -7.52 -7.03 -0.28
CA SER A 157 -7.50 -7.98 0.82
C SER A 157 -7.66 -9.41 0.29
N PHE A 158 -6.61 -10.23 0.37
CA PHE A 158 -6.63 -11.62 -0.07
C PHE A 158 -7.06 -12.57 1.05
N VAL A 159 -6.56 -12.32 2.26
CA VAL A 159 -6.93 -13.04 3.48
C VAL A 159 -6.94 -12.04 4.63
N THR A 160 -8.01 -12.09 5.43
CA THR A 160 -8.10 -11.38 6.70
C THR A 160 -8.65 -12.35 7.72
N SER A 161 -7.87 -12.65 8.74
CA SER A 161 -8.24 -13.54 9.84
C SER A 161 -7.37 -13.26 11.07
N LYS A 162 -7.62 -13.95 12.18
CA LYS A 162 -6.80 -13.83 13.39
C LYS A 162 -5.37 -14.38 13.21
N GLU A 163 -5.16 -15.30 12.27
CA GLU A 163 -3.90 -16.06 12.13
C GLU A 163 -3.17 -15.80 10.79
N GLU A 164 -3.86 -15.21 9.82
CA GLU A 164 -3.35 -14.97 8.47
C GLU A 164 -3.91 -13.64 7.95
N ASN A 165 -3.03 -12.75 7.52
CA ASN A 165 -3.36 -11.45 6.94
C ASN A 165 -2.48 -11.20 5.72
N VAL A 166 -3.10 -11.20 4.54
CA VAL A 166 -2.43 -10.98 3.26
C VAL A 166 -3.18 -9.90 2.51
N TYR A 167 -2.56 -8.74 2.39
CA TYR A 167 -3.19 -7.59 1.74
C TYR A 167 -2.18 -6.64 1.11
N PHE A 168 -2.65 -5.88 0.12
CA PHE A 168 -1.88 -4.83 -0.54
C PHE A 168 -2.61 -3.50 -0.36
N THR A 169 -1.90 -2.43 -0.03
CA THR A 169 -2.47 -1.07 0.08
C THR A 169 -1.75 -0.11 -0.85
N ASP A 170 -2.50 0.89 -1.35
CA ASP A 170 -1.97 2.02 -2.11
C ASP A 170 -2.75 3.29 -1.76
N SER A 171 -2.09 4.44 -1.86
CA SER A 171 -2.72 5.74 -1.65
C SER A 171 -1.99 6.83 -2.42
N ILE A 172 -2.74 7.79 -2.94
CA ILE A 172 -2.21 9.00 -3.57
C ILE A 172 -2.97 10.17 -2.99
N ASN A 173 -2.27 10.99 -2.21
CA ASN A 173 -2.89 12.08 -1.48
C ASN A 173 -2.20 13.40 -1.88
N PHE A 174 -2.99 14.39 -2.26
CA PHE A 174 -2.50 15.75 -2.46
C PHE A 174 -2.60 16.50 -1.13
N LYS A 175 -1.46 16.85 -0.54
CA LYS A 175 -1.37 17.51 0.76
C LYS A 175 -0.66 18.87 0.63
N PRO A 176 -0.96 19.84 1.51
CA PRO A 176 -0.15 21.06 1.63
C PRO A 176 1.31 20.70 1.91
N THR A 177 2.25 21.43 1.29
CA THR A 177 3.67 21.29 1.62
C THR A 177 3.90 21.78 3.06
N GLU A 178 4.62 20.99 3.86
CA GLU A 178 5.09 21.47 5.16
C GLU A 178 5.91 22.75 4.94
N ARG A 179 5.52 23.83 5.61
CA ARG A 179 6.36 25.03 5.65
C ARG A 179 7.47 24.74 6.66
N ASP A 180 8.72 24.89 6.25
CA ASP A 180 9.84 24.98 7.18
C ASP A 180 9.47 26.04 8.24
N LYS A 181 9.31 25.61 9.49
CA LYS A 181 9.18 26.51 10.64
C LYS A 181 10.55 26.84 11.19
#